data_AF-A0A376TYI8-F1
#
_entry.id   AF-A0A376TYI8-F1
#
_cell.length_a   1.000
_cell.length_b   1.000
_cell.length_c   1.000
_cell.angle_alpha   90.00
_cell.angle_beta   90.00
_cell.angle_gamma   90.00
#
_symmetry.space_group_name_H-M   'P 1'
#
loop_
_entity.id
_entity.type
_entity.pdbx_description
1 polymer ?
#
loop_
_entity_poly.entity_id
_entity_poly.type
_entity_poly.pdbx_seq_one_letter_code
_entity_poly.pdbx_strand_id
1 'polypeptide(L)'
;MLMRFHRWARDLGLAGASLRLFPDRWRLGAPSNHTHLALSRQSFEPLRIQRLGQEQHYLGPLNGPELLVVLPEAKAVGSVAMSMLGSDADLGVVLFTSRDASHYQQGQGTQLLHEIALICRSFWSVGLNAYDRFTHRCRTLPTLSERGAPA
;
A
#
# COMPACT_ATOMS: atom_id res chain seq x y z
N MET A 1 12.15 -2.11 -4.55
CA MET A 1 11.14 -3.18 -4.73
C MET A 1 9.83 -2.64 -5.33
N LEU A 2 9.35 -1.44 -4.96
CA LEU A 2 8.12 -0.84 -5.51
C LEU A 2 8.13 -0.67 -7.05
N MET A 3 9.26 -0.23 -7.61
CA MET A 3 9.44 -0.14 -9.08
C MET A 3 9.35 -1.51 -9.79
N ARG A 4 9.63 -2.62 -9.08
CA ARG A 4 9.48 -3.98 -9.63
C ARG A 4 8.01 -4.42 -9.61
N PHE A 5 7.23 -3.99 -8.62
CA PHE A 5 5.79 -4.27 -8.55
C PHE A 5 5.02 -3.55 -9.66
N HIS A 6 5.31 -2.26 -9.86
CA HIS A 6 4.74 -1.50 -10.96
C HIS A 6 5.12 -2.10 -12.32
N ARG A 7 6.37 -2.55 -12.49
CA ARG A 7 6.84 -3.21 -13.72
C ARG A 7 6.19 -4.58 -13.93
N TRP A 8 6.11 -5.41 -12.90
CA TRP A 8 5.44 -6.71 -12.95
C TRP A 8 3.97 -6.58 -13.35
N ALA A 9 3.26 -5.59 -12.81
CA ALA A 9 1.87 -5.32 -13.21
C ALA A 9 1.76 -4.99 -14.70
N ARG A 10 2.71 -4.24 -15.25
CA ARG A 10 2.76 -3.94 -16.69
C ARG A 10 3.10 -5.17 -17.54
N ASP A 11 3.96 -6.05 -17.05
CA ASP A 11 4.28 -7.32 -17.70
C ASP A 11 3.04 -8.26 -17.75
N LEU A 12 2.10 -8.10 -16.83
CA LEU A 12 0.79 -8.75 -16.82
C LEU A 12 -0.29 -8.00 -17.64
N GLY A 13 0.06 -6.91 -18.32
CA GLY A 13 -0.86 -6.12 -19.15
C GLY A 13 -1.65 -5.04 -18.42
N LEU A 14 -1.36 -4.75 -17.15
CA LEU A 14 -2.04 -3.70 -16.38
C LEU A 14 -1.39 -2.32 -16.65
N ALA A 15 -2.15 -1.22 -16.62
CA ALA A 15 -1.57 0.09 -16.89
C ALA A 15 -0.61 0.54 -15.76
N GLY A 16 -0.87 0.08 -14.55
CA GLY A 16 0.02 0.23 -13.40
C GLY A 16 -0.57 -0.37 -12.13
N ALA A 17 0.29 -0.66 -11.17
CA ALA A 17 -0.10 -1.04 -9.82
C ALA A 17 0.57 -0.14 -8.77
N SER A 18 -0.18 0.18 -7.73
CA SER A 18 0.21 1.07 -6.64
C SER A 18 -0.17 0.47 -5.29
N LEU A 19 0.68 0.72 -4.30
CA LEU A 19 0.45 0.31 -2.91
C LEU A 19 0.35 1.56 -2.05
N ARG A 20 -0.67 1.63 -1.20
CA ARG A 20 -0.89 2.73 -0.25
C ARG A 20 -1.13 2.13 1.13
N LEU A 21 -0.38 2.59 2.12
CA LEU A 21 -0.29 1.96 3.45
C LEU A 21 -0.79 2.92 4.52
N PHE A 22 -1.55 2.40 5.50
CA PHE A 22 -2.00 3.20 6.63
C PHE A 22 -0.89 3.31 7.69
N PRO A 23 -0.36 4.50 7.99
CA PRO A 23 0.84 4.67 8.81
C PRO A 23 0.64 4.35 10.30
N ASP A 24 -0.59 4.14 10.75
CA ASP A 24 -0.91 3.65 12.11
C ASP A 24 -0.44 2.21 12.33
N ARG A 25 -0.40 1.38 11.28
CA ARG A 25 0.05 -0.02 11.35
C ARG A 25 1.49 -0.22 10.87
N TRP A 26 2.05 0.79 10.23
CA TRP A 26 3.40 0.78 9.68
C TRP A 26 4.19 1.95 10.24
N ARG A 27 5.33 1.71 10.88
CA ARG A 27 6.26 2.76 11.35
C ARG A 27 6.94 3.49 10.17
N LEU A 28 6.16 4.14 9.31
CA LEU A 28 6.60 4.91 8.14
C LEU A 28 7.18 6.30 8.53
N GLY A 29 7.73 6.40 9.74
CA GLY A 29 8.44 7.59 10.21
C GLY A 29 9.89 7.64 9.70
N ALA A 30 10.52 8.80 9.86
CA ALA A 30 11.94 8.97 9.59
C ALA A 30 12.76 7.88 10.32
N PRO A 31 13.79 7.27 9.68
CA PRO A 31 14.45 7.73 8.46
C PRO A 31 13.95 7.05 7.17
N SER A 32 12.72 6.54 7.13
CA SER A 32 12.25 5.83 5.94
C SER A 32 11.78 6.80 4.83
N ASN A 33 12.47 6.81 3.68
CA ASN A 33 12.13 7.58 2.47
C ASN A 33 10.83 7.12 1.75
N HIS A 34 9.85 6.58 2.49
CA HIS A 34 8.67 5.91 1.94
C HIS A 34 7.36 6.67 2.20
N THR A 35 7.41 7.98 2.48
CA THR A 35 6.23 8.84 2.68
C THR A 35 5.24 8.81 1.52
N HIS A 36 5.70 8.57 0.28
CA HIS A 36 4.82 8.41 -0.89
C HIS A 36 3.88 7.19 -0.80
N LEU A 37 4.19 6.21 0.05
CA LEU A 37 3.29 5.08 0.32
C LEU A 37 2.20 5.42 1.34
N ALA A 38 2.40 6.45 2.16
CA ALA A 38 1.47 6.74 3.26
C ALA A 38 0.12 7.23 2.73
N LEU A 39 -0.95 6.63 3.25
CA LEU A 39 -2.33 7.03 3.04
C LEU A 39 -2.96 7.28 4.40
N SER A 40 -3.52 8.47 4.59
CA SER A 40 -4.26 8.77 5.81
C SER A 40 -5.57 7.99 5.82
N ARG A 41 -5.82 7.21 6.89
CA ARG A 41 -7.09 6.50 7.08
C ARG A 41 -8.27 7.47 7.08
N GLN A 42 -8.12 8.62 7.74
CA GLN A 42 -9.15 9.65 7.81
C GLN A 42 -9.50 10.21 6.43
N SER A 43 -8.50 10.44 5.57
CA SER A 43 -8.72 10.92 4.20
C SER A 43 -9.32 9.86 3.28
N PHE A 44 -9.04 8.58 3.55
CA PHE A 44 -9.55 7.45 2.78
C PHE A 44 -10.98 7.04 3.17
N GLU A 45 -11.40 7.34 4.40
CA GLU A 45 -12.67 6.86 4.95
C GLU A 45 -13.92 7.20 4.11
N PRO A 46 -14.07 8.40 3.53
CA PRO A 46 -15.21 8.70 2.66
C PRO A 46 -15.25 7.78 1.43
N LEU A 47 -14.09 7.53 0.80
CA LEU A 47 -13.98 6.61 -0.34
C LEU A 47 -14.34 5.19 0.08
N ARG A 48 -13.84 4.73 1.24
CA ARG A 48 -14.15 3.42 1.79
C ARG A 48 -15.67 3.25 1.93
N ILE A 49 -16.35 4.19 2.55
CA ILE A 49 -17.80 4.12 2.75
C ILE A 49 -18.55 4.14 1.42
N GLN A 50 -18.19 5.07 0.52
CA GLN A 50 -18.94 5.30 -0.71
C GLN A 50 -18.73 4.24 -1.79
N ARG A 51 -17.52 3.66 -1.89
CA ARG A 51 -17.15 2.76 -2.98
C ARG A 51 -17.05 1.31 -2.54
N LEU A 52 -16.49 1.06 -1.36
CA LEU A 52 -16.32 -0.29 -0.83
C LEU A 52 -17.52 -0.70 0.04
N GLY A 53 -18.07 0.21 0.84
CA GLY A 53 -19.11 -0.13 1.80
C GLY A 53 -18.60 -1.16 2.81
N GLN A 54 -19.13 -2.39 2.72
CA GLN A 54 -18.67 -3.55 3.50
C GLN A 54 -17.76 -4.50 2.71
N GLU A 55 -17.58 -4.25 1.41
CA GLU A 55 -16.75 -5.08 0.54
C GLU A 55 -15.27 -4.78 0.73
N GLN A 56 -14.44 -5.79 0.43
CA GLN A 56 -12.99 -5.67 0.44
C GLN A 56 -12.43 -5.18 -0.90
N HIS A 57 -13.25 -5.22 -1.96
CA HIS A 57 -12.83 -4.97 -3.33
C HIS A 57 -13.77 -4.00 -4.02
N TYR A 58 -13.21 -3.12 -4.83
CA TYR A 58 -13.95 -2.19 -5.67
C TYR A 58 -13.39 -2.23 -7.09
N LEU A 59 -14.28 -2.34 -8.07
CA LEU A 59 -13.96 -2.25 -9.50
C LEU A 59 -14.81 -1.14 -10.11
N GLY A 60 -14.17 -0.15 -10.72
CA GLY A 60 -14.89 0.92 -11.39
C GLY A 60 -14.13 2.24 -11.50
N PRO A 61 -14.80 3.29 -11.97
CA PRO A 61 -14.20 4.62 -12.08
C PRO A 61 -14.12 5.32 -10.73
N LEU A 62 -13.04 6.05 -10.50
CA LEU A 62 -12.92 7.01 -9.40
C LEU A 62 -12.99 8.42 -9.96
N ASN A 63 -13.63 9.33 -9.22
CA ASN A 63 -13.66 10.74 -9.58
C ASN A 63 -12.32 11.43 -9.25
N GLY A 64 -12.16 12.69 -9.68
CA GLY A 64 -10.92 13.45 -9.48
C GLY A 64 -10.47 13.53 -8.00
N PRO A 65 -11.33 14.01 -7.08
CA PRO A 65 -11.00 14.02 -5.65
C PRO A 65 -10.62 12.65 -5.08
N GLU A 66 -11.35 11.59 -5.45
CA GLU A 66 -11.08 10.22 -5.03
C GLU A 66 -9.69 9.76 -5.50
N LEU A 67 -9.36 10.01 -6.78
CA LEU A 67 -8.04 9.70 -7.34
C LEU A 67 -6.93 10.48 -6.65
N LEU A 68 -7.13 11.74 -6.27
CA LEU A 68 -6.12 12.52 -5.56
C LEU A 68 -5.79 11.94 -4.18
N VAL A 69 -6.75 11.31 -3.50
CA VAL A 69 -6.53 10.65 -2.21
C VAL A 69 -5.66 9.41 -2.37
N VAL A 70 -5.99 8.53 -3.32
CA VAL A 70 -5.36 7.21 -3.44
C VAL A 70 -4.18 7.17 -4.42
N LEU A 71 -4.16 8.06 -5.41
CA LEU A 71 -3.24 8.07 -6.54
C LEU A 71 -2.87 9.53 -6.94
N PRO A 72 -2.29 10.33 -6.02
CA PRO A 72 -2.04 11.77 -6.24
C PRO A 72 -1.15 12.09 -7.45
N GLU A 73 -0.31 11.15 -7.86
CA GLU A 73 0.64 11.31 -8.98
C GLU A 73 0.14 10.67 -10.29
N ALA A 74 -1.01 9.98 -10.28
CA ALA A 74 -1.49 9.27 -11.46
C ALA A 74 -2.08 10.21 -12.51
N LYS A 75 -1.83 9.88 -13.79
CA LYS A 75 -2.36 10.60 -14.95
C LYS A 75 -3.15 9.63 -15.83
N ALA A 76 -4.27 10.11 -16.36
CA ALA A 76 -5.13 9.38 -17.30
C ALA A 76 -5.60 8.01 -16.77
N VAL A 77 -6.28 8.01 -15.62
CA VAL A 77 -6.93 6.80 -15.06
C VAL A 77 -8.38 6.79 -15.51
N GLY A 78 -8.78 5.74 -16.24
CA GLY A 78 -10.17 5.51 -16.66
C GLY A 78 -10.94 4.64 -15.67
N SER A 79 -10.30 3.58 -15.16
CA SER A 79 -10.89 2.69 -14.15
C SER A 79 -9.84 2.14 -13.20
N VAL A 80 -10.30 1.68 -12.04
CA VAL A 80 -9.46 1.16 -10.96
C VAL A 80 -10.01 -0.16 -10.46
N ALA A 81 -9.12 -1.10 -10.17
CA ALA A 81 -9.37 -2.22 -9.29
C ALA A 81 -8.66 -1.98 -7.96
N MET A 82 -9.41 -1.85 -6.88
CA MET A 82 -8.91 -1.52 -5.55
C MET A 82 -9.25 -2.66 -4.59
N SER A 83 -8.29 -3.05 -3.76
CA SER A 83 -8.47 -4.09 -2.75
C SER A 83 -7.87 -3.64 -1.42
N MET A 84 -8.64 -3.80 -0.35
CA MET A 84 -8.20 -3.60 1.02
C MET A 84 -7.16 -4.66 1.40
N LEU A 85 -6.18 -4.27 2.23
CA LEU A 85 -5.13 -5.14 2.72
C LEU A 85 -5.28 -5.38 4.22
N GLY A 86 -5.02 -6.62 4.64
CA GLY A 86 -5.15 -7.07 6.03
C GLY A 86 -6.44 -7.85 6.26
N SER A 87 -6.44 -8.73 7.25
CA SER A 87 -7.64 -9.49 7.67
C SER A 87 -8.76 -8.56 8.11
N ASP A 88 -8.39 -7.42 8.72
CA ASP A 88 -9.31 -6.42 9.26
C ASP A 88 -9.32 -5.15 8.40
N ALA A 89 -8.86 -5.23 7.15
CA ALA A 89 -8.77 -4.09 6.22
C ALA A 89 -7.97 -2.89 6.81
N ASP A 90 -6.98 -3.19 7.62
CA ASP A 90 -6.29 -2.25 8.49
C ASP A 90 -4.88 -1.88 7.99
N LEU A 91 -4.31 -2.61 7.03
CA LEU A 91 -2.94 -2.42 6.59
C LEU A 91 -2.80 -1.37 5.48
N GLY A 92 -3.81 -1.21 4.62
CA GLY A 92 -3.74 -0.31 3.48
C GLY A 92 -4.62 -0.77 2.33
N VAL A 93 -4.25 -0.34 1.12
CA VAL A 93 -4.91 -0.72 -0.12
C VAL A 93 -3.91 -0.98 -1.23
N VAL A 94 -4.22 -1.95 -2.08
CA VAL A 94 -3.57 -2.17 -3.37
C VAL A 94 -4.50 -1.68 -4.47
N LEU A 95 -3.94 -0.98 -5.46
CA LEU A 95 -4.67 -0.45 -6.60
C LEU A 95 -4.02 -0.93 -7.90
N PHE A 96 -4.86 -1.34 -8.84
CA PHE A 96 -4.51 -1.54 -10.24
C PHE A 96 -5.30 -0.55 -11.08
N THR A 97 -4.66 0.01 -12.10
CA THR A 97 -5.24 1.08 -12.92
C THR A 97 -5.28 0.67 -14.37
N SER A 98 -6.28 1.18 -15.09
CA SER A 98 -6.37 1.17 -16.54
C SER A 98 -6.67 2.56 -17.06
N ARG A 99 -6.24 2.87 -18.28
CA ARG A 99 -6.65 4.10 -18.99
C ARG A 99 -8.05 3.97 -19.59
N ASP A 100 -8.50 2.74 -19.81
CA ASP A 100 -9.82 2.42 -20.35
C ASP A 100 -10.84 2.37 -19.20
N ALA A 101 -11.85 3.24 -19.26
CA ALA A 101 -12.91 3.33 -18.26
C ALA A 101 -13.78 2.06 -18.18
N SER A 102 -13.79 1.25 -19.25
CA SER A 102 -14.54 0.00 -19.31
C SER A 102 -13.73 -1.23 -18.88
N HIS A 103 -12.44 -1.07 -18.55
CA HIS A 103 -11.59 -2.21 -18.22
C HIS A 103 -11.96 -2.87 -16.89
N TYR A 104 -12.23 -2.06 -15.86
CA TYR A 104 -12.67 -2.53 -14.55
C TYR A 104 -14.10 -2.08 -14.31
N GLN A 105 -14.99 -3.03 -14.14
CA GLN A 105 -16.43 -2.79 -13.99
C GLN A 105 -16.99 -3.53 -12.78
N GLN A 106 -18.00 -2.95 -12.14
CA GLN A 106 -18.75 -3.64 -11.10
C GLN A 106 -19.37 -4.93 -11.67
N GLY A 107 -19.33 -6.01 -10.88
CA GLY A 107 -19.82 -7.32 -11.30
C GLY A 107 -18.81 -8.19 -12.05
N GLN A 108 -17.64 -7.66 -12.44
CA GLN A 108 -16.53 -8.52 -12.87
C GLN A 108 -15.98 -9.34 -11.70
N GLY A 109 -15.57 -10.58 -11.98
CA GLY A 109 -15.01 -11.47 -10.97
C GLY A 109 -13.72 -10.90 -10.36
N THR A 110 -13.68 -10.79 -9.04
CA THR A 110 -12.55 -10.26 -8.28
C THR A 110 -11.58 -11.34 -7.78
N GLN A 111 -11.77 -12.61 -8.19
CA GLN A 111 -10.98 -13.74 -7.70
C GLN A 111 -9.47 -13.52 -7.85
N LEU A 112 -9.01 -13.15 -9.04
CA LEU A 112 -7.59 -12.89 -9.29
C LEU A 112 -7.07 -11.69 -8.47
N LEU A 113 -7.89 -10.63 -8.34
CA LEU A 113 -7.56 -9.47 -7.53
C LEU A 113 -7.35 -9.85 -6.06
N HIS A 114 -8.23 -10.72 -5.54
CA HIS A 114 -8.15 -11.23 -4.18
C HIS A 114 -6.89 -12.07 -3.97
N GLU A 115 -6.58 -13.00 -4.87
CA GLU A 115 -5.35 -13.81 -4.81
C GLU A 115 -4.09 -12.93 -4.84
N ILE A 116 -4.06 -11.90 -5.70
CA ILE A 116 -2.92 -10.98 -5.77
C ILE A 116 -2.80 -10.18 -4.46
N ALA A 117 -3.90 -9.74 -3.86
CA ALA A 117 -3.88 -9.06 -2.57
C ALA A 117 -3.33 -9.97 -1.45
N LEU A 118 -3.71 -11.25 -1.43
CA LEU A 118 -3.19 -12.26 -0.49
C LEU A 118 -1.70 -12.56 -0.68
N ILE A 119 -1.24 -12.63 -1.93
CA ILE A 119 0.19 -12.82 -2.24
C ILE A 119 0.99 -11.58 -1.81
N CYS A 120 0.48 -10.37 -2.10
CA CYS A 120 1.10 -9.11 -1.66
C CYS A 120 1.22 -9.06 -0.13
N ARG A 121 0.19 -9.52 0.59
CA ARG A 121 0.22 -9.67 2.06
C ARG A 121 1.37 -10.59 2.50
N SER A 122 1.48 -11.76 1.90
CA SER A 122 2.50 -12.76 2.28
C SER A 122 3.91 -12.27 2.00
N PHE A 123 4.13 -11.62 0.86
CA PHE A 123 5.43 -11.07 0.48
C PHE A 123 5.87 -9.91 1.39
N TRP A 124 4.92 -9.06 1.81
CA TRP A 124 5.21 -7.88 2.62
C TRP A 124 5.31 -8.16 4.12
N SER A 125 4.58 -9.17 4.62
CA SER A 125 4.70 -9.68 6.00
C SER A 125 6.12 -10.14 6.34
N VAL A 126 6.84 -10.72 5.38
CA VAL A 126 8.24 -11.14 5.56
C VAL A 126 9.22 -9.97 5.38
N GLY A 127 8.96 -9.08 4.41
CA GLY A 127 9.87 -7.98 4.06
C GLY A 127 9.93 -6.83 5.08
N LEU A 128 8.80 -6.42 5.65
CA LEU A 128 8.78 -5.31 6.61
C LEU A 128 9.05 -5.73 8.07
N ASN A 129 8.70 -6.96 8.47
CA ASN A 129 9.10 -7.48 9.78
C ASN A 129 10.63 -7.69 9.89
N ALA A 130 11.32 -7.93 8.77
CA ALA A 130 12.79 -7.97 8.74
C ALA A 130 13.41 -6.58 8.99
N TYR A 131 12.76 -5.51 8.52
CA TYR A 131 13.23 -4.13 8.76
C TYR A 131 13.04 -3.72 10.22
N ASP A 132 11.92 -4.10 10.85
CA ASP A 132 11.65 -3.82 12.27
C ASP A 132 12.59 -4.59 13.21
N ARG A 133 13.01 -5.81 12.84
CA ARG A 133 13.99 -6.59 13.62
C ARG A 133 15.41 -6.03 13.54
N PHE A 134 15.77 -5.36 12.43
CA PHE A 134 17.09 -4.74 12.26
C PHE A 134 17.19 -3.40 13.00
N THR A 135 16.12 -2.60 13.02
CA THR A 135 16.07 -1.35 13.81
C THR A 135 15.96 -1.60 15.31
N HIS A 136 15.27 -2.68 15.75
CA HIS A 136 15.24 -3.06 17.17
C HIS A 136 16.61 -3.50 17.69
N ARG A 137 17.42 -4.21 16.88
CA ARG A 137 18.75 -4.71 17.29
C ARG A 137 19.83 -3.62 17.32
N CYS A 138 19.69 -2.56 16.53
CA CYS A 138 20.62 -1.42 16.56
C CYS A 138 20.38 -0.45 17.74
N ARG A 139 19.22 -0.51 18.42
CA ARG A 139 18.92 0.31 19.61
C ARG A 139 19.35 -0.32 20.94
N THR A 140 19.76 -1.58 20.95
CA THR A 140 20.19 -2.32 22.16
C THR A 140 21.69 -2.62 22.16
N LEU A 141 22.50 -1.77 21.53
CA LEU A 141 23.93 -1.72 21.80
C LEU A 141 24.13 -0.73 22.96
N PRO A 142 24.57 -1.18 24.14
CA PRO A 142 24.97 -0.25 25.18
C PRO A 142 26.14 0.58 24.65
N THR A 143 26.03 1.90 24.79
CA THR A 143 27.13 2.84 24.59
C THR A 143 28.30 2.42 25.47
N LEU A 144 29.31 1.77 24.88
CA LEU A 144 30.63 1.60 25.49
C LEU A 144 31.33 2.95 25.46
N SER A 145 31.04 3.80 26.44
CA SER A 145 31.81 5.02 26.68
C SER A 145 31.65 5.49 28.13
N GLU A 146 32.05 4.66 29.10
CA GLU A 146 32.52 5.14 30.42
C GLU A 146 33.45 4.09 31.03
N ARG A 147 34.71 4.06 30.58
CA ARG A 147 35.83 3.53 31.36
C ARG A 147 37.13 4.13 30.86
N GLY A 148 37.67 5.09 31.62
CA GLY A 148 39.05 5.51 31.50
C GLY A 148 39.31 6.97 31.87
N ALA A 149 39.61 7.22 33.14
CA ALA A 149 40.75 8.08 33.53
C ALA A 149 40.99 7.97 35.06
N PRO A 150 42.12 7.39 35.49
CA PRO A 150 42.67 7.61 36.82
C PRO A 150 43.68 8.77 36.81
N ALA A 151 43.65 9.59 37.85
CA ALA A 151 44.79 10.34 38.36
C ALA A 151 44.60 10.52 39.88
#